data_AF-A0A6G9Y555-F1
#
_entry.id   AF-A0A6G9Y555-F1
#
_cell.length_a   1.000
_cell.length_b   1.000
_cell.length_c   1.000
_cell.angle_alpha   90.00
_cell.angle_beta   90.00
_cell.angle_gamma   90.00
#
_symmetry.space_group_name_H-M   'P 1'
#
loop_
_entity.id
_entity.type
_entity.pdbx_description
1 polymer ?
#
loop_
_entity_poly.entity_id
_entity_poly.type
_entity_poly.pdbx_seq_one_letter_code
_entity_poly.pdbx_strand_id
1 'polypeptide(L)'
;MSDALRTTTTRDGSKAAVWQMIGRAPYIVNMRLFRPGPVMFSVRTDLAEARQAMPEHEDLWNAVRHDYWADLLYLVPIREPSG
;
A
#
# COMPACT_ATOMS: atom_id res chain seq x y z
N MET A 1 0.70 14.82 -9.00
CA MET A 1 0.28 13.66 -8.17
C MET A 1 1.55 12.94 -7.76
N SER A 2 1.78 12.76 -6.46
CA SER A 2 3.11 12.50 -5.89
C SER A 2 3.62 11.07 -6.16
N ASP A 3 4.75 10.95 -6.84
CA ASP A 3 5.55 9.72 -7.08
C ASP A 3 6.28 9.22 -5.81
N ALA A 4 5.81 9.60 -4.63
CA ALA A 4 6.49 9.27 -3.39
C ALA A 4 6.28 7.78 -3.05
N LEU A 5 7.39 7.06 -2.91
CA LEU A 5 7.38 5.71 -2.36
C LEU A 5 6.94 5.74 -0.90
N ARG A 6 6.03 4.86 -0.56
CA ARG A 6 5.48 4.62 0.76
C ARG A 6 5.81 3.20 1.17
N THR A 7 5.97 2.99 2.47
CA THR A 7 6.18 1.66 3.03
C THR A 7 5.10 1.41 4.07
N THR A 8 4.35 0.34 3.87
CA THR A 8 3.36 -0.15 4.83
C THR A 8 3.82 -1.50 5.37
N THR A 9 3.66 -1.70 6.67
CA THR A 9 4.03 -2.95 7.36
C THR A 9 2.78 -3.57 7.96
N THR A 10 2.67 -4.91 7.95
CA THR A 10 1.62 -5.60 8.70
C THR A 10 1.72 -5.29 10.19
N ARG A 11 0.59 -5.39 10.91
CA ARG A 11 0.53 -5.12 12.36
C ARG A 11 1.53 -5.92 13.18
N ASP A 12 1.79 -7.16 12.78
CA ASP A 12 2.73 -8.07 13.43
C ASP A 12 4.20 -7.87 13.01
N GLY A 13 4.46 -6.91 12.11
CA GLY A 13 5.80 -6.63 11.58
C GLY A 13 6.37 -7.70 10.66
N SER A 14 5.60 -8.73 10.29
CA SER A 14 6.13 -9.88 9.55
C SER A 14 6.23 -9.68 8.04
N LYS A 15 5.50 -8.69 7.49
CA LYS A 15 5.51 -8.35 6.06
C LYS A 15 5.52 -6.84 5.86
N ALA A 16 6.12 -6.40 4.76
CA ALA A 16 6.05 -5.00 4.33
C ALA A 16 5.81 -4.90 2.82
N ALA A 17 5.11 -3.85 2.39
CA ALA A 17 4.93 -3.50 1.00
C ALA A 17 5.48 -2.09 0.77
N VAL A 18 6.29 -1.96 -0.28
CA VAL A 18 6.64 -0.65 -0.85
C VAL A 18 5.67 -0.37 -1.97
N TRP A 19 4.99 0.76 -1.91
CA TRP A 19 3.97 1.14 -2.88
C TRP A 19 4.02 2.64 -3.17
N GLN A 20 3.40 3.06 -4.27
CA GLN A 20 3.27 4.47 -4.61
C GLN A 20 1.89 4.75 -5.21
N MET A 21 1.49 6.01 -5.19
CA MET A 21 0.25 6.45 -5.80
C MET A 21 0.53 6.85 -7.25
N ILE A 22 0.04 6.06 -8.20
CA ILE A 22 0.07 6.41 -9.63
C ILE A 22 -1.35 6.82 -10.03
N GLY A 23 -1.52 8.09 -10.37
CA GLY A 23 -2.86 8.67 -10.54
C GLY A 23 -3.66 8.60 -9.23
N ARG A 24 -4.72 7.78 -9.22
CA ARG A 24 -5.57 7.50 -8.04
C ARG A 24 -5.57 6.01 -7.67
N ALA A 25 -4.50 5.29 -7.98
CA ALA A 25 -4.38 3.88 -7.66
C ALA A 25 -3.09 3.60 -6.87
N PRO A 26 -3.14 2.74 -5.85
CA PRO A 26 -1.95 2.24 -5.18
C PRO A 26 -1.29 1.16 -6.03
N TYR A 27 -0.06 1.42 -6.48
CA TYR A 27 0.79 0.47 -7.18
C TYR A 27 1.82 -0.13 -6.22
N ILE A 28 1.81 -1.45 -6.10
CA ILE A 28 2.77 -2.24 -5.33
C ILE A 28 4.05 -2.36 -6.13
N VAL A 29 5.14 -1.82 -5.60
CA VAL A 29 6.47 -1.91 -6.22
C VAL A 29 7.16 -3.18 -5.74
N ASN A 30 7.19 -3.39 -4.42
CA ASN A 30 7.84 -4.54 -3.81
C ASN A 30 7.07 -5.03 -2.59
N MET A 31 7.27 -6.31 -2.27
CA MET A 31 6.81 -6.94 -1.04
C MET A 31 7.99 -7.62 -0.34
N ARG A 32 8.08 -7.49 0.98
CA ARG A 32 9.08 -8.13 1.85
C ARG A 32 8.38 -9.03 2.85
N LEU A 33 8.85 -10.26 2.99
CA LEU A 33 8.52 -11.19 4.07
C LEU A 33 9.71 -11.32 5.00
N PHE A 34 9.54 -11.18 6.32
CA PHE A 34 10.66 -11.16 7.27
C PHE A 34 10.93 -12.50 7.98
N ARG A 35 10.21 -13.60 7.68
CA ARG A 35 10.42 -14.91 8.32
C ARG A 35 10.42 -16.09 7.34
N PRO A 36 11.38 -17.04 7.44
CA PRO A 36 12.53 -17.08 8.38
C PRO A 36 13.75 -16.22 7.93
N GLY A 37 13.61 -15.45 6.85
CA GLY A 37 14.58 -14.44 6.42
C GLY A 37 13.91 -13.45 5.45
N PRO A 38 14.56 -12.32 5.12
CA PRO A 38 13.98 -11.32 4.22
C PRO A 38 13.87 -11.86 2.80
N VAL A 39 12.66 -12.23 2.37
CA VAL A 39 12.35 -12.55 0.97
C VAL A 39 11.72 -11.32 0.32
N MET A 40 12.25 -10.91 -0.83
CA MET A 40 11.76 -9.77 -1.60
C MET A 40 11.07 -10.27 -2.88
N PHE A 41 9.87 -9.77 -3.13
CA PHE A 41 9.13 -9.96 -4.38
C PHE A 41 8.95 -8.62 -5.06
N SER A 42 9.34 -8.52 -6.33
CA SER A 42 9.01 -7.36 -7.16
C SER A 42 7.74 -7.66 -7.94
N VAL A 43 6.66 -6.92 -7.65
CA VAL A 43 5.31 -7.24 -8.13
C VAL A 43 4.83 -6.23 -9.19
N ARG A 44 5.28 -4.97 -9.11
CA ARG A 44 5.00 -3.86 -10.05
C ARG A 44 3.60 -3.91 -10.69
N THR A 45 2.58 -3.98 -9.84
CA THR A 45 1.17 -4.05 -10.25
C THR A 45 0.30 -3.23 -9.30
N ASP A 46 -0.94 -2.93 -9.68
CA ASP A 46 -1.89 -2.31 -8.77
C ASP A 46 -2.31 -3.26 -7.62
N LEU A 47 -2.84 -2.68 -6.54
CA LEU A 47 -3.24 -3.44 -5.35
C LEU A 47 -4.29 -4.52 -5.63
N ALA A 48 -5.19 -4.32 -6.60
CA ALA A 48 -6.24 -5.29 -6.91
C ALA A 48 -5.66 -6.53 -7.59
N GLU A 49 -4.78 -6.34 -8.56
CA GLU A 49 -4.03 -7.42 -9.20
C GLU A 49 -3.10 -8.14 -8.21
N ALA A 50 -2.38 -7.42 -7.36
CA ALA A 50 -1.53 -8.02 -6.31
C ALA A 50 -2.35 -8.93 -5.36
N ARG A 51 -3.57 -8.49 -5.00
CA ARG A 51 -4.48 -9.28 -4.16
C ARG A 51 -5.01 -10.53 -4.85
N GLN A 52 -5.20 -10.49 -6.17
CA GLN A 52 -5.60 -11.67 -6.94
C GLN A 52 -4.45 -12.66 -7.10
N ALA A 53 -3.23 -12.16 -7.31
CA ALA A 53 -2.04 -12.99 -7.53
C ALA A 53 -1.55 -13.66 -6.23
N MET A 54 -1.66 -12.98 -5.08
CA MET A 54 -1.18 -13.46 -3.78
C MET A 54 -2.27 -13.29 -2.70
N PRO A 55 -3.38 -14.03 -2.76
CA PRO A 55 -4.47 -13.92 -1.80
C PRO A 55 -4.06 -14.25 -0.36
N GLU A 56 -3.02 -15.06 -0.17
CA GLU A 56 -2.44 -15.45 1.12
C GLU A 56 -1.81 -14.29 1.92
N HIS A 57 -1.68 -13.12 1.30
CA HIS A 57 -1.12 -11.92 1.90
C HIS A 57 -2.18 -10.83 2.14
N GLU A 58 -3.43 -11.24 2.35
CA GLU A 58 -4.57 -10.34 2.60
C GLU A 58 -4.32 -9.34 3.75
N ASP A 59 -3.65 -9.76 4.81
CA ASP A 59 -3.26 -8.87 5.92
C ASP A 59 -2.43 -7.67 5.46
N LEU A 60 -1.47 -7.91 4.57
CA LEU A 60 -0.63 -6.86 3.99
C LEU A 60 -1.44 -5.98 3.02
N TRP A 61 -2.26 -6.58 2.15
CA TRP A 61 -3.10 -5.82 1.21
C TRP A 61 -4.12 -4.94 1.92
N ASN A 62 -4.68 -5.43 3.03
CA ASN A 62 -5.59 -4.66 3.87
C ASN A 62 -4.87 -3.48 4.55
N ALA A 63 -3.63 -3.66 4.99
CA ALA A 63 -2.81 -2.59 5.55
C ALA A 63 -2.52 -1.51 4.48
N VAL A 64 -2.05 -1.91 3.28
CA VAL A 64 -1.81 -0.95 2.18
C VAL A 64 -3.08 -0.20 1.81
N ARG A 65 -4.22 -0.89 1.74
CA ARG A 65 -5.52 -0.26 1.47
C ARG A 65 -5.86 0.79 2.52
N HIS A 66 -5.61 0.50 3.81
CA HIS A 66 -5.88 1.43 4.89
C HIS A 66 -5.04 2.70 4.78
N ASP A 67 -3.73 2.56 4.58
CA ASP A 67 -2.82 3.70 4.42
C ASP A 67 -3.13 4.50 3.15
N TYR A 68 -3.48 3.83 2.06
CA TYR A 68 -3.96 4.47 0.84
C TYR A 68 -5.22 5.32 1.07
N TRP A 69 -6.20 4.80 1.80
CA TRP A 69 -7.40 5.58 2.14
C TRP A 69 -7.08 6.77 3.03
N ALA A 70 -6.19 6.59 4.02
CA ALA A 70 -5.73 7.70 4.85
C ALA A 70 -5.11 8.80 3.99
N ASP A 71 -4.18 8.45 3.10
CA ASP A 71 -3.52 9.41 2.22
C ASP A 71 -4.51 10.13 1.29
N LEU A 72 -5.47 9.42 0.71
CA LEU A 72 -6.50 10.07 -0.11
C LEU A 72 -7.33 11.07 0.69
N LEU A 73 -7.70 10.73 1.93
CA LEU A 73 -8.47 11.63 2.80
C LEU A 73 -7.66 12.85 3.22
N TYR A 74 -6.36 12.70 3.49
CA TYR A 74 -5.48 13.83 3.79
C TYR A 74 -5.19 14.72 2.57
N LEU A 75 -5.26 14.16 1.35
CA LEU A 75 -5.09 14.93 0.11
C LEU A 75 -6.33 15.71 -0.32
N VAL A 76 -7.51 15.42 0.26
CA VAL A 76 -8.71 16.24 0.10
C VAL A 76 -8.76 17.21 1.27
N PRO A 77 -8.29 18.47 1.15
CA PRO A 77 -8.61 19.46 2.15
C PRO A 77 -10.13 19.55 2.20
N ILE A 78 -10.69 19.21 3.36
CA ILE A 78 -12.10 19.45 3.67
C ILE A 78 -12.27 20.95 3.43
N ARG A 79 -12.94 21.35 2.35
CA ARG A 79 -13.31 22.75 2.19
C ARG A 79 -14.23 23.05 3.36
N GLU A 80 -13.72 23.80 4.34
CA GLU A 80 -14.56 24.40 5.36
C GLU A 80 -15.66 25.19 4.64
N PRO A 81 -16.92 25.09 5.07
CA PRO A 81 -17.98 25.87 4.47
C PRO A 81 -17.63 27.34 4.71
N SER A 82 -17.41 28.08 3.62
CA SER A 82 -17.38 29.54 3.66
C SER A 82 -18.70 30.00 4.28
N GLY A 83 -18.61 30.52 5.51
CA GLY A 83 -19.71 31.24 6.16
C GLY A 83 -20.09 32.50 5.39
#